data_AF-A0AAV3UGY5-F1
#
_entry.id   AF-A0AAV3UGY5-F1
#
_cell.length_a   1.000
_cell.length_b   1.000
_cell.length_c   1.000
_cell.angle_alpha   90.00
_cell.angle_beta   90.00
_cell.angle_gamma   90.00
#
_symmetry.space_group_name_H-M   'P 1'
#
loop_
_entity.id
_entity.type
_entity.pdbx_description
1 polymer ?
#
loop_
_entity_poly.entity_id
_entity_poly.type
_entity_poly.pdbx_seq_one_letter_code
_entity_poly.pdbx_strand_id
1 'polypeptide(L)'
;MSDRSNTSTRWKFDTRRIPILHEQFRSFIQRHKDESYAGYLLAGPYLLYMAFLFFIPILYVFVVSFYHNDPVATMVPGFTLDNYATFLSSGLYRGALLVTVEISVVSTVFTILVSYPIAYFIVFSKWRYSQVLVLLVIAPMLVGNVVRAFGWYALMGSSGIINQILGVFGLQYTLLNTKPGVIIAISSVLMPFAILILMSVLYTIDQELIEAAFNLGGNQLQTFLYVTLPLSLPGVIGATLISFVLTMGTFATAVFIGMPKVPMIAPFIYDAATTDLNWPLASAMSFILLAVSLILVYLYTRVTDIQVGGDAV
;
A
#
# COMPACT_ATOMS: atom_id res chain seq x y z
N MET A 1 -42.68 -56.60 47.22
CA MET A 1 -41.52 -57.45 47.54
C MET A 1 -40.63 -57.50 46.30
N SER A 2 -39.35 -57.14 46.47
CA SER A 2 -38.13 -57.37 45.66
C SER A 2 -38.26 -57.61 44.14
N ASP A 3 -37.46 -57.00 43.27
CA ASP A 3 -35.99 -57.08 43.30
C ASP A 3 -35.30 -56.15 42.28
N ARG A 4 -34.04 -55.79 42.55
CA ARG A 4 -33.10 -54.99 41.76
C ARG A 4 -32.24 -55.90 40.85
N SER A 5 -31.82 -55.40 39.67
CA SER A 5 -30.45 -55.52 39.07
C SER A 5 -30.51 -55.23 37.56
N ASN A 6 -29.99 -54.08 37.09
CA ASN A 6 -28.65 -53.87 36.53
C ASN A 6 -28.30 -54.78 35.33
N THR A 7 -28.11 -54.19 34.13
CA THR A 7 -26.89 -54.38 33.29
C THR A 7 -26.95 -53.66 31.93
N SER A 8 -26.05 -52.68 31.76
CA SER A 8 -25.31 -52.30 30.54
C SER A 8 -26.02 -52.20 29.18
N THR A 9 -26.42 -50.98 28.79
CA THR A 9 -26.56 -50.59 27.38
C THR A 9 -25.19 -50.23 26.79
N ARG A 10 -24.53 -51.23 26.23
CA ARG A 10 -23.27 -51.10 25.49
C ARG A 10 -23.60 -50.70 24.05
N TRP A 11 -23.55 -49.41 23.74
CA TRP A 11 -23.62 -48.90 22.37
C TRP A 11 -22.42 -49.44 21.57
N LYS A 12 -22.66 -50.45 20.73
CA LYS A 12 -21.69 -50.89 19.71
C LYS A 12 -21.86 -49.99 18.50
N PHE A 13 -20.93 -49.05 18.31
CA PHE A 13 -20.75 -48.38 17.04
C PHE A 13 -20.27 -49.41 16.00
N ASP A 14 -21.12 -49.71 15.01
CA ASP A 14 -20.76 -50.51 13.85
C ASP A 14 -19.94 -49.64 12.88
N THR A 15 -18.63 -49.83 12.88
CA THR A 15 -17.66 -49.05 12.08
C THR A 15 -17.54 -49.52 10.63
N ARG A 16 -18.44 -50.39 10.13
CA ARG A 16 -18.32 -50.97 8.78
C ARG A 16 -19.06 -50.22 7.66
N ARG A 17 -19.60 -49.01 7.90
CA ARG A 17 -20.34 -48.23 6.87
C ARG A 17 -19.81 -46.83 6.59
N ILE A 18 -18.50 -46.65 6.38
CA ILE A 18 -17.99 -45.42 5.77
C ILE A 18 -16.95 -45.72 4.67
N PRO A 19 -17.37 -46.14 3.47
CA PRO A 19 -16.54 -46.05 2.28
C PRO A 19 -17.13 -45.16 1.17
N ILE A 20 -18.01 -44.18 1.50
CA ILE A 20 -18.72 -43.38 0.46
C ILE A 20 -18.13 -41.96 0.29
N LEU A 21 -17.48 -41.40 1.32
CA LEU A 21 -16.96 -40.03 1.25
C LEU A 21 -15.75 -39.89 0.31
N HIS A 22 -14.91 -40.92 0.19
CA HIS A 22 -13.68 -40.82 -0.60
C HIS A 22 -13.92 -40.84 -2.12
N GLU A 23 -14.95 -41.56 -2.60
CA GLU A 23 -15.32 -41.57 -4.03
C GLU A 23 -16.10 -40.32 -4.44
N GLN A 24 -16.98 -39.80 -3.57
CA GLN A 24 -17.65 -38.52 -3.82
C GLN A 24 -16.67 -37.34 -3.84
N PHE A 25 -15.65 -37.35 -2.98
CA PHE A 25 -14.61 -36.32 -2.99
C PHE A 25 -13.70 -36.43 -4.23
N ARG A 26 -13.34 -37.64 -4.67
CA ARG A 26 -12.57 -37.84 -5.91
C ARG A 26 -13.33 -37.39 -7.15
N SER A 27 -14.63 -37.69 -7.24
CA SER A 27 -15.48 -37.29 -8.37
C SER A 27 -15.79 -35.80 -8.37
N PHE A 28 -15.86 -35.13 -7.22
CA PHE A 28 -15.94 -33.68 -7.11
C PHE A 28 -14.66 -33.00 -7.61
N ILE A 29 -13.47 -33.47 -7.18
CA ILE A 29 -12.18 -32.97 -7.66
C ILE A 29 -11.97 -33.27 -9.15
N GLN A 30 -12.38 -34.44 -9.64
CA GLN A 30 -12.29 -34.77 -11.07
C GLN A 30 -13.25 -33.93 -11.93
N ARG A 31 -14.46 -33.62 -11.45
CA ARG A 31 -15.37 -32.68 -12.14
C ARG A 31 -14.79 -31.27 -12.27
N HIS A 32 -14.09 -30.77 -11.23
CA HIS A 32 -13.51 -29.43 -11.25
C HIS A 32 -12.19 -29.33 -12.03
N LYS A 33 -11.62 -30.46 -12.47
CA LYS A 33 -10.41 -30.47 -13.32
C LYS A 33 -10.71 -30.01 -14.75
N ASP A 34 -11.91 -30.32 -15.24
CA ASP A 34 -12.42 -29.84 -16.53
C ASP A 34 -13.00 -28.42 -16.43
N GLU A 35 -13.44 -27.98 -15.24
CA GLU A 35 -13.85 -26.60 -14.97
C GLU A 35 -12.69 -25.60 -14.99
N SER A 36 -11.44 -26.05 -14.83
CA SER A 36 -10.25 -25.21 -14.97
C SER A 36 -10.16 -24.62 -16.39
N TYR A 37 -10.43 -25.42 -17.42
CA TYR A 37 -10.45 -24.93 -18.81
C TYR A 37 -11.63 -23.99 -19.08
N ALA A 38 -12.82 -24.28 -18.53
CA ALA A 38 -13.98 -23.40 -18.64
C ALA A 38 -13.72 -22.02 -17.98
N GLY A 39 -13.07 -22.00 -16.81
CA GLY A 39 -12.63 -20.79 -16.14
C GLY A 39 -11.64 -19.98 -16.96
N TYR A 40 -10.62 -20.62 -17.55
CA TYR A 40 -9.68 -19.95 -18.46
C TYR A 40 -10.32 -19.51 -19.78
N LEU A 41 -11.32 -20.22 -20.31
CA LEU A 41 -12.04 -19.82 -21.52
C LEU A 41 -12.98 -18.63 -21.29
N LEU A 42 -13.61 -18.52 -20.12
CA LEU A 42 -14.43 -17.35 -19.76
C LEU A 42 -13.58 -16.14 -19.34
N ALA A 43 -12.55 -16.35 -18.51
CA ALA A 43 -11.69 -15.27 -18.03
C ALA A 43 -10.61 -14.88 -19.04
N GLY A 44 -10.21 -15.79 -19.94
CA GLY A 44 -9.11 -15.62 -20.88
C GLY A 44 -9.23 -14.41 -21.79
N PRO A 45 -10.33 -14.22 -22.53
CA PRO A 45 -10.52 -13.04 -23.38
C PRO A 45 -10.45 -11.73 -22.58
N TYR A 46 -11.02 -11.70 -21.38
CA TYR A 46 -10.99 -10.53 -20.50
C TYR A 46 -9.58 -10.25 -19.94
N LEU A 47 -8.89 -11.27 -19.44
CA LEU A 47 -7.52 -11.15 -18.94
C LEU A 47 -6.54 -10.75 -20.04
N LEU A 48 -6.71 -11.30 -21.24
CA LEU A 48 -5.92 -10.97 -22.42
C LEU A 48 -6.19 -9.53 -22.86
N TYR A 49 -7.46 -9.11 -22.90
CA TYR A 49 -7.83 -7.71 -23.15
C TYR A 49 -7.20 -6.75 -22.13
N MET A 50 -7.29 -7.06 -20.84
CA MET A 50 -6.70 -6.27 -19.76
C MET A 50 -5.17 -6.22 -19.86
N ALA A 51 -4.52 -7.35 -20.17
CA ALA A 51 -3.08 -7.41 -20.36
C ALA A 51 -2.67 -6.53 -21.56
N PHE A 52 -3.34 -6.64 -22.71
CA PHE A 52 -3.01 -5.80 -23.87
C PHE A 52 -3.18 -4.32 -23.57
N LEU A 53 -4.29 -3.91 -22.95
CA LEU A 53 -4.56 -2.51 -22.64
C LEU A 53 -3.54 -1.94 -21.64
N PHE A 54 -3.08 -2.74 -20.67
CA PHE A 54 -2.10 -2.30 -19.69
C PHE A 54 -0.66 -2.30 -20.21
N PHE A 55 -0.23 -3.39 -20.86
CA PHE A 55 1.17 -3.56 -21.25
C PHE A 55 1.53 -2.82 -22.54
N ILE A 56 0.60 -2.63 -23.48
CA ILE A 56 0.91 -1.90 -24.73
C ILE A 56 1.36 -0.45 -24.45
N PRO A 57 0.63 0.37 -23.66
CA PRO A 57 1.07 1.74 -23.37
C PRO A 57 2.39 1.78 -22.61
N ILE A 58 2.60 0.86 -21.66
CA ILE A 58 3.86 0.78 -20.92
C ILE A 58 5.01 0.44 -21.87
N LEU A 59 4.83 -0.54 -22.76
CA LEU A 59 5.82 -0.91 -23.76
C LEU A 59 6.08 0.24 -24.74
N TYR A 60 5.05 0.99 -25.12
CA TYR A 60 5.19 2.16 -25.96
C TYR A 60 6.06 3.24 -25.29
N VAL A 61 5.78 3.59 -24.03
CA VAL A 61 6.60 4.55 -23.27
C VAL A 61 8.03 4.00 -23.08
N PHE A 62 8.18 2.67 -22.93
CA PHE A 62 9.49 2.03 -22.85
C PHE A 62 10.28 2.16 -24.15
N VAL A 63 9.64 2.02 -25.30
CA VAL A 63 10.31 2.22 -26.59
C VAL A 63 10.65 3.70 -26.79
N VAL A 64 9.75 4.61 -26.41
CA VAL A 64 9.96 6.06 -26.49
C VAL A 64 11.12 6.53 -25.62
N SER A 65 11.44 5.86 -24.51
CA SER A 65 12.59 6.25 -23.68
C SER A 65 13.94 6.14 -24.40
N PHE A 66 14.01 5.31 -25.44
CA PHE A 66 15.19 5.16 -26.29
C PHE A 66 15.21 6.11 -27.48
N TYR A 67 14.14 6.87 -27.73
CA TYR A 67 14.07 7.80 -28.86
C TYR A 67 14.96 9.02 -28.63
N HIS A 68 15.32 9.69 -29.72
CA HIS A 68 16.09 10.94 -29.66
C HIS A 68 15.14 12.11 -29.45
N ASN A 69 15.56 13.06 -28.63
CA ASN A 69 14.95 14.38 -28.60
C ASN A 69 15.62 15.23 -29.68
N ASP A 70 14.84 15.66 -30.68
CA ASP A 70 15.27 16.64 -31.67
C ASP A 70 14.53 17.96 -31.39
N PRO A 71 15.23 19.11 -31.35
CA PRO A 71 14.60 20.43 -31.14
C PRO A 71 13.44 20.76 -32.10
N VAL A 72 13.39 20.14 -33.28
CA VAL A 72 12.36 20.45 -34.31
C VAL A 72 11.23 19.43 -34.32
N ALA A 73 11.56 18.13 -34.29
CA ALA A 73 10.56 17.07 -34.36
C ALA A 73 10.04 16.64 -32.97
N THR A 74 10.64 17.14 -31.88
CA THR A 74 10.44 16.77 -30.46
C THR A 74 10.76 15.31 -30.11
N MET A 75 10.46 14.38 -31.03
CA MET A 75 10.64 12.95 -30.87
C MET A 75 10.99 12.32 -32.23
N VAL A 76 12.20 11.78 -32.35
CA VAL A 76 12.66 11.05 -33.53
C VAL A 76 12.89 9.59 -33.17
N PRO A 77 12.28 8.63 -33.89
CA PRO A 77 12.56 7.21 -33.71
C PRO A 77 14.05 6.93 -33.96
N GLY A 78 14.69 6.33 -32.97
CA GLY A 78 16.09 5.91 -33.00
C GLY A 78 16.41 5.22 -31.68
N PHE A 79 17.50 4.46 -31.62
CA PHE A 79 17.94 3.84 -30.37
C PHE A 79 19.08 4.67 -29.78
N THR A 80 18.83 5.31 -28.63
CA THR A 80 19.84 6.02 -27.84
C THR A 80 19.68 5.73 -26.35
N LEU A 81 20.80 5.78 -25.63
CA LEU A 81 20.87 5.73 -24.18
C LEU A 81 21.16 7.12 -23.57
N ASP A 82 21.20 8.16 -24.40
CA ASP A 82 21.57 9.51 -23.97
C ASP A 82 20.62 10.05 -22.91
N ASN A 83 19.31 9.79 -23.02
CA ASN A 83 18.33 10.20 -22.02
C ASN A 83 18.64 9.62 -20.61
N TYR A 84 19.09 8.36 -20.56
CA TYR A 84 19.52 7.72 -19.33
C TYR A 84 20.85 8.30 -18.82
N ALA A 85 21.80 8.59 -19.72
CA ALA A 85 23.06 9.25 -19.37
C ALA A 85 22.84 10.69 -18.85
N THR A 86 21.93 11.45 -19.45
CA THR A 86 21.50 12.79 -18.99
C THR A 86 20.89 12.71 -17.60
N PHE A 87 20.05 11.71 -17.34
CA PHE A 87 19.51 11.48 -16.00
C PHE A 87 20.61 11.22 -14.97
N LEU A 88 21.52 10.29 -15.28
CA LEU A 88 22.57 9.85 -14.37
C LEU A 88 23.69 10.88 -14.19
N SER A 89 23.90 11.77 -15.15
CA SER A 89 24.90 12.85 -15.05
C SER A 89 24.33 14.08 -14.33
N SER A 90 23.04 14.36 -14.46
CA SER A 90 22.40 15.50 -13.79
C SER A 90 22.35 15.32 -12.28
N GLY A 91 22.94 16.26 -11.55
CA GLY A 91 22.83 16.32 -10.08
C GLY A 91 21.41 16.63 -9.61
N LEU A 92 20.64 17.37 -10.42
CA LEU A 92 19.26 17.75 -10.12
C LEU A 92 18.33 16.53 -10.11
N TYR A 93 18.35 15.72 -11.16
CA TYR A 93 17.45 14.56 -11.28
C TYR A 93 17.79 13.46 -10.28
N ARG A 94 19.09 13.21 -10.05
CA ARG A 94 19.53 12.29 -8.99
C ARG A 94 19.14 12.79 -7.61
N GLY A 95 19.31 14.08 -7.34
CA GLY A 95 18.87 14.70 -6.09
C GLY A 95 17.36 14.56 -5.89
N ALA A 96 16.56 14.80 -6.93
CA ALA A 96 15.12 14.67 -6.86
C ALA A 96 14.66 13.23 -6.64
N LEU A 97 15.34 12.24 -7.25
CA LEU A 97 15.09 10.83 -7.00
C LEU A 97 15.40 10.45 -5.54
N LEU A 98 16.54 10.89 -4.99
CA LEU A 98 16.91 10.64 -3.61
C LEU A 98 15.91 11.27 -2.62
N VAL A 99 15.50 12.53 -2.86
CA VAL A 99 14.45 13.19 -2.07
C VAL A 99 13.14 12.42 -2.16
N THR A 100 12.78 11.90 -3.34
CA THR A 100 11.57 11.09 -3.51
C THR A 100 11.62 9.82 -2.69
N VAL A 101 12.74 9.09 -2.71
CA VAL A 101 12.93 7.88 -1.89
C VAL A 101 12.90 8.22 -0.40
N GLU A 102 13.62 9.26 0.03
CA GLU A 102 13.64 9.72 1.42
C GLU A 102 12.22 10.05 1.92
N ILE A 103 11.49 10.89 1.17
CA ILE A 103 10.12 11.29 1.52
C ILE A 103 9.19 10.07 1.49
N SER A 104 9.35 9.15 0.54
CA SER A 104 8.54 7.93 0.45
C SER A 104 8.73 7.01 1.65
N VAL A 105 9.97 6.80 2.09
CA VAL A 105 10.26 6.01 3.28
C VAL A 105 9.71 6.68 4.53
N VAL A 106 10.03 7.95 4.75
CA VAL A 106 9.65 8.66 5.98
C VAL A 106 8.13 8.83 6.08
N SER A 107 7.45 9.18 4.98
CA SER A 107 5.99 9.27 4.97
C SER A 107 5.31 7.92 5.14
N THR A 108 5.87 6.84 4.60
CA THR A 108 5.32 5.49 4.82
C THR A 108 5.40 5.11 6.28
N VAL A 109 6.58 5.29 6.91
CA VAL A 109 6.76 5.02 8.34
C VAL A 109 5.78 5.86 9.17
N PHE A 110 5.70 7.17 8.90
CA PHE A 110 4.78 8.06 9.61
C PHE A 110 3.30 7.65 9.40
N THR A 111 2.93 7.27 8.19
CA THR A 111 1.59 6.79 7.86
C THR A 111 1.23 5.56 8.68
N ILE A 112 2.13 4.55 8.74
CA ILE A 112 1.89 3.33 9.52
C ILE A 112 1.83 3.63 11.02
N LEU A 113 2.75 4.44 11.54
CA LEU A 113 2.78 4.82 12.95
C LEU A 113 1.48 5.48 13.42
N VAL A 114 0.85 6.28 12.56
CA VAL A 114 -0.42 6.95 12.89
C VAL A 114 -1.62 6.07 12.56
N SER A 115 -1.59 5.34 11.45
CA SER A 115 -2.72 4.53 10.99
C SER A 115 -2.96 3.30 11.86
N TYR A 116 -1.89 2.69 12.39
CA TYR A 116 -2.00 1.47 13.18
C TYR A 116 -2.79 1.67 14.49
N PRO A 117 -2.49 2.69 15.33
CA PRO A 117 -3.29 2.97 16.52
C PRO A 117 -4.77 3.26 16.20
N ILE A 118 -5.03 3.98 15.09
CA ILE A 118 -6.39 4.29 14.65
C ILE A 118 -7.13 3.00 14.27
N ALA A 119 -6.52 2.15 13.44
CA ALA A 119 -7.09 0.87 13.04
C ALA A 119 -7.32 -0.05 14.25
N TYR A 120 -6.35 -0.16 15.14
CA TYR A 120 -6.44 -0.92 16.39
C TYR A 120 -7.61 -0.44 17.26
N PHE A 121 -7.76 0.88 17.42
CA PHE A 121 -8.86 1.46 18.18
C PHE A 121 -10.22 1.16 17.53
N ILE A 122 -10.34 1.28 16.21
CA ILE A 122 -11.62 1.03 15.50
C ILE A 122 -12.06 -0.45 15.66
N VAL A 123 -11.10 -1.39 15.58
CA VAL A 123 -11.39 -2.83 15.61
C VAL A 123 -11.69 -3.33 17.01
N PHE A 124 -10.88 -2.98 18.01
CA PHE A 124 -10.99 -3.55 19.36
C PHE A 124 -11.80 -2.70 20.34
N SER A 125 -12.18 -1.47 19.98
CA SER A 125 -13.02 -0.65 20.85
C SER A 125 -14.48 -1.05 20.76
N LYS A 126 -15.13 -1.27 21.91
CA LYS A 126 -16.59 -1.51 22.03
C LYS A 126 -17.44 -0.26 21.76
N TRP A 127 -16.86 0.76 21.13
CA TRP A 127 -17.51 2.05 20.97
C TRP A 127 -18.67 1.95 19.97
N ARG A 128 -19.86 2.40 20.40
CA ARG A 128 -21.08 2.35 19.56
C ARG A 128 -20.94 3.13 18.23
N TYR A 129 -19.99 4.05 18.16
CA TYR A 129 -19.73 4.87 16.98
C TYR A 129 -18.54 4.38 16.13
N SER A 130 -18.08 3.13 16.29
CA SER A 130 -17.02 2.56 15.44
C SER A 130 -17.35 2.66 13.94
N GLN A 131 -18.62 2.48 13.56
CA GLN A 131 -19.09 2.69 12.18
C GLN A 131 -18.92 4.14 11.69
N VAL A 132 -19.09 5.13 12.57
CA VAL A 132 -18.89 6.55 12.24
C VAL A 132 -17.41 6.85 12.02
N LEU A 133 -16.51 6.22 12.79
CA LEU A 133 -15.07 6.35 12.56
C LEU A 133 -14.66 5.78 11.21
N VAL A 134 -15.19 4.62 10.83
CA VAL A 134 -14.95 4.04 9.50
C VAL A 134 -15.43 5.00 8.41
N LEU A 135 -16.62 5.58 8.57
CA LEU A 135 -17.13 6.59 7.64
C LEU A 135 -16.19 7.81 7.56
N LEU A 136 -15.66 8.28 8.68
CA LEU A 136 -14.74 9.42 8.74
C LEU A 136 -13.39 9.10 8.08
N VAL A 137 -12.92 7.86 8.16
CA VAL A 137 -11.72 7.37 7.44
C VAL A 137 -11.95 7.32 5.93
N ILE A 138 -13.15 6.90 5.50
CA ILE A 138 -13.50 6.78 4.07
C ILE A 138 -13.84 8.14 3.45
N ALA A 139 -14.43 9.05 4.20
CA ALA A 139 -14.83 10.39 3.75
C ALA A 139 -13.76 11.14 2.92
N PRO A 140 -12.48 11.23 3.33
CA PRO A 140 -11.45 11.90 2.53
C PRO A 140 -11.12 11.20 1.21
N MET A 141 -11.50 9.93 1.02
CA MET A 141 -11.32 9.22 -0.24
C MET A 141 -12.34 9.64 -1.31
N LEU A 142 -13.46 10.25 -0.90
CA LEU A 142 -14.47 10.78 -1.82
C LEU A 142 -14.01 12.07 -2.51
N VAL A 143 -12.97 12.72 -1.97
CA VAL A 143 -12.40 13.96 -2.51
C VAL A 143 -11.18 13.64 -3.36
N GLY A 144 -11.11 14.21 -4.55
CA GLY A 144 -9.97 14.02 -5.46
C GLY A 144 -8.65 14.53 -4.87
N ASN A 145 -7.54 13.86 -5.21
CA ASN A 145 -6.21 14.13 -4.66
C ASN A 145 -5.76 15.60 -4.85
N VAL A 146 -6.08 16.20 -6.00
CA VAL A 146 -5.75 17.61 -6.31
C VAL A 146 -6.44 18.57 -5.34
N VAL A 147 -7.72 18.35 -5.05
CA VAL A 147 -8.49 19.20 -4.12
C VAL A 147 -7.91 19.10 -2.71
N ARG A 148 -7.51 17.89 -2.29
CA ARG A 148 -6.87 17.67 -0.99
C ARG A 148 -5.51 18.35 -0.89
N ALA A 149 -4.70 18.28 -1.94
CA ALA A 149 -3.41 18.97 -2.00
C ALA A 149 -3.57 20.49 -1.91
N PHE A 150 -4.57 21.06 -2.59
CA PHE A 150 -4.90 22.48 -2.48
C PHE A 150 -5.42 22.87 -1.09
N GLY A 151 -6.22 22.02 -0.45
CA GLY A 151 -6.66 22.22 0.94
C GLY A 151 -5.47 22.31 1.90
N TRP A 152 -4.51 21.40 1.79
CA TRP A 152 -3.27 21.46 2.57
C TRP A 152 -2.41 22.66 2.23
N TYR A 153 -2.31 23.03 0.95
CA TYR A 153 -1.63 24.25 0.54
C TYR A 153 -2.20 25.49 1.24
N ALA A 154 -3.53 25.63 1.26
CA ALA A 154 -4.21 26.75 1.94
C ALA A 154 -4.00 26.72 3.46
N LEU A 155 -3.99 25.54 4.09
CA LEU A 155 -3.78 25.39 5.53
C LEU A 155 -2.34 25.66 5.98
N MET A 156 -1.35 25.24 5.16
CA MET A 156 0.09 25.37 5.45
C MET A 156 0.71 26.67 4.95
N GLY A 157 0.02 27.41 4.08
CA GLY A 157 0.45 28.71 3.56
C GLY A 157 0.72 29.71 4.67
N SER A 158 1.50 30.76 4.40
CA SER A 158 1.96 31.75 5.39
C SER A 158 0.84 32.33 6.27
N SER A 159 -0.34 32.56 5.70
CA SER A 159 -1.53 33.06 6.42
C SER A 159 -2.53 31.96 6.83
N GLY A 160 -2.17 30.69 6.65
CA GLY A 160 -3.03 29.54 6.92
C GLY A 160 -3.26 29.29 8.41
N ILE A 161 -4.32 28.54 8.72
CA ILE A 161 -4.74 28.24 10.10
C ILE A 161 -3.60 27.58 10.91
N ILE A 162 -2.80 26.72 10.28
CA ILE A 162 -1.71 26.03 10.97
C ILE A 162 -0.65 27.03 11.46
N ASN A 163 -0.27 27.99 10.61
CA ASN A 163 0.69 29.03 10.98
C ASN A 163 0.11 30.01 12.00
N GLN A 164 -1.19 30.29 11.94
CA GLN A 164 -1.86 31.11 12.98
C GLN A 164 -1.82 30.42 14.34
N ILE A 165 -2.13 29.12 14.41
CA ILE A 165 -2.05 28.32 15.65
C ILE A 165 -0.62 28.28 16.17
N LEU A 166 0.37 28.01 15.31
CA LEU A 166 1.78 28.03 15.69
C LEU A 166 2.22 29.42 16.19
N GLY A 167 1.70 30.48 15.58
CA GLY A 167 1.92 31.86 15.99
C GLY A 167 1.43 32.18 17.41
N VAL A 168 0.36 31.53 17.88
CA VAL A 168 -0.11 31.66 19.28
C VAL A 168 0.96 31.18 20.27
N PHE A 169 1.73 30.15 19.88
CA PHE A 169 2.85 29.63 20.67
C PHE A 169 4.19 30.33 20.40
N GLY A 170 4.18 31.44 19.64
CA GLY A 170 5.38 32.19 19.26
C GLY A 170 6.23 31.53 18.18
N LEU A 171 5.75 30.45 17.54
CA LEU A 171 6.46 29.73 16.49
C LEU A 171 6.07 30.28 15.11
N GLN A 172 6.97 31.04 14.49
CA GLN A 172 6.81 31.48 13.09
C GLN A 172 7.49 30.48 12.14
N TYR A 173 6.90 29.29 12.01
CA TYR A 173 7.42 28.23 11.14
C TYR A 173 6.43 27.90 10.03
N THR A 174 6.79 28.22 8.77
CA THR A 174 5.96 27.88 7.61
C THR A 174 6.25 26.43 7.17
N LEU A 175 5.25 25.57 7.29
CA LEU A 175 5.34 24.16 6.84
C LEU A 175 5.35 24.02 5.32
N LEU A 176 4.81 24.99 4.58
CA LEU A 176 4.85 24.99 3.13
C LEU A 176 6.30 25.01 2.62
N ASN A 177 6.60 24.24 1.57
CA ASN A 177 7.93 24.09 0.99
C ASN A 177 8.97 23.50 1.97
N THR A 178 8.53 22.65 2.89
CA THR A 178 9.40 21.93 3.83
C THR A 178 9.14 20.44 3.77
N LYS A 179 10.17 19.62 4.04
CA LYS A 179 10.03 18.15 4.07
C LYS A 179 8.93 17.71 5.06
N PRO A 180 8.83 18.25 6.29
CA PRO A 180 7.76 17.87 7.23
C PRO A 180 6.36 18.18 6.69
N GLY A 181 6.15 19.33 6.05
CA GLY A 181 4.86 19.68 5.44
C GLY A 181 4.45 18.69 4.36
N VAL A 182 5.39 18.32 3.48
CA VAL A 182 5.18 17.30 2.44
C VAL A 182 4.85 15.94 3.06
N ILE A 183 5.61 15.50 4.08
CA ILE A 183 5.38 14.23 4.77
C ILE A 183 3.97 14.17 5.39
N ILE A 184 3.55 15.22 6.11
CA ILE A 184 2.24 15.27 6.76
C ILE A 184 1.12 15.21 5.72
N ALA A 185 1.23 16.00 4.66
CA ALA A 185 0.21 16.06 3.62
C ALA A 185 0.10 14.73 2.87
N ILE A 186 1.21 14.13 2.45
CA ILE A 186 1.23 12.82 1.81
C ILE A 186 0.65 11.76 2.73
N SER A 187 1.08 11.72 3.99
CA SER A 187 0.61 10.73 4.95
C SER A 187 -0.90 10.84 5.17
N SER A 188 -1.44 12.06 5.25
CA SER A 188 -2.90 12.24 5.34
C SER A 188 -3.65 11.64 4.14
N VAL A 189 -3.05 11.66 2.95
CA VAL A 189 -3.61 11.08 1.72
C VAL A 189 -3.64 9.56 1.79
N LEU A 190 -2.61 8.97 2.39
CA LEU A 190 -2.40 7.52 2.42
C LEU A 190 -3.00 6.84 3.64
N MET A 191 -3.21 7.57 4.75
CA MET A 191 -3.80 7.04 5.99
C MET A 191 -5.09 6.24 5.74
N PRO A 192 -6.09 6.69 4.95
CA PRO A 192 -7.29 5.89 4.72
C PRO A 192 -7.00 4.50 4.14
N PHE A 193 -6.09 4.42 3.17
CA PHE A 193 -5.71 3.15 2.55
C PHE A 193 -5.00 2.23 3.55
N ALA A 194 -4.04 2.78 4.31
CA ALA A 194 -3.31 2.03 5.32
C ALA A 194 -4.23 1.53 6.45
N ILE A 195 -5.13 2.38 6.94
CA ILE A 195 -6.11 2.02 7.98
C ILE A 195 -7.00 0.87 7.49
N LEU A 196 -7.53 0.93 6.27
CA LEU A 196 -8.41 -0.12 5.73
C LEU A 196 -7.69 -1.47 5.60
N ILE A 197 -6.44 -1.48 5.13
CA ILE A 197 -5.64 -2.71 5.05
C ILE A 197 -5.37 -3.28 6.44
N LEU A 198 -4.92 -2.43 7.38
CA LEU A 198 -4.66 -2.86 8.75
C LEU A 198 -5.92 -3.41 9.43
N MET A 199 -7.06 -2.74 9.26
CA MET A 199 -8.35 -3.21 9.77
C MET A 199 -8.72 -4.57 9.20
N SER A 200 -8.50 -4.80 7.90
CA SER A 200 -8.84 -6.09 7.26
C SER A 200 -8.13 -7.28 7.90
N VAL A 201 -6.89 -7.09 8.39
CA VAL A 201 -6.14 -8.13 9.10
C VAL A 201 -6.48 -8.17 10.58
N LEU A 202 -6.59 -7.02 11.23
CA LEU A 202 -6.91 -6.96 12.67
C LEU A 202 -8.29 -7.58 12.99
N TYR A 203 -9.27 -7.47 12.09
CA TYR A 203 -10.57 -8.14 12.26
C TYR A 203 -10.51 -9.67 12.21
N THR A 204 -9.44 -10.25 11.63
CA THR A 204 -9.28 -11.71 11.56
C THR A 204 -8.64 -12.30 12.82
N ILE A 205 -8.10 -11.45 13.70
CA ILE A 205 -7.49 -11.89 14.95
C ILE A 205 -8.61 -12.30 15.91
N ASP A 206 -8.58 -13.55 16.36
CA ASP A 206 -9.55 -14.07 17.32
C ASP A 206 -9.41 -13.35 18.68
N GLN A 207 -10.54 -12.91 19.23
CA GLN A 207 -10.59 -12.30 20.55
C GLN A 207 -10.20 -13.29 21.65
N GLU A 208 -10.42 -14.60 21.44
CA GLU A 208 -10.03 -15.65 22.39
C GLU A 208 -8.51 -15.69 22.62
N LEU A 209 -7.70 -15.40 21.59
CA LEU A 209 -6.24 -15.31 21.73
C LEU A 209 -5.82 -14.16 22.65
N ILE A 210 -6.53 -13.03 22.56
CA ILE A 210 -6.29 -11.85 23.39
C ILE A 210 -6.69 -12.15 24.84
N GLU A 211 -7.85 -12.78 25.05
CA GLU A 211 -8.35 -13.17 26.38
C GLU A 211 -7.45 -14.22 27.04
N ALA A 212 -6.96 -15.20 26.28
CA ALA A 212 -5.99 -16.20 26.75
C ALA A 212 -4.68 -15.56 27.24
N ALA A 213 -4.17 -14.55 26.52
CA ALA A 213 -2.97 -13.83 26.95
C ALA A 213 -3.16 -13.09 28.28
N PHE A 214 -4.34 -12.48 28.50
CA PHE A 214 -4.67 -11.88 29.80
C PHE A 214 -4.79 -12.92 30.91
N ASN A 215 -5.41 -14.08 30.63
CA ASN A 215 -5.56 -15.16 31.61
C ASN A 215 -4.21 -15.77 32.05
N LEU A 216 -3.21 -15.75 31.17
CA LEU A 216 -1.83 -16.17 31.46
C LEU A 216 -1.00 -15.10 32.20
N GLY A 217 -1.61 -13.98 32.59
CA GLY A 217 -0.94 -12.89 33.32
C GLY A 217 -0.31 -11.82 32.43
N GLY A 218 -0.59 -11.84 31.12
CA GLY A 218 -0.15 -10.80 30.19
C GLY A 218 -0.86 -9.46 30.48
N ASN A 219 -0.09 -8.37 30.49
CA ASN A 219 -0.64 -7.02 30.53
C ASN A 219 -1.02 -6.51 29.12
N GLN A 220 -1.74 -5.38 29.01
CA GLN A 220 -2.19 -4.83 27.71
C GLN A 220 -1.05 -4.63 26.70
N LEU A 221 0.11 -4.16 27.16
CA LEU A 221 1.27 -3.92 26.30
C LEU A 221 1.90 -5.23 25.84
N GLN A 222 1.97 -6.23 26.71
CA GLN A 222 2.46 -7.57 26.39
C GLN A 222 1.54 -8.26 25.39
N THR A 223 0.23 -8.25 25.63
CA THR A 223 -0.75 -8.82 24.68
C THR A 223 -0.66 -8.14 23.31
N PHE A 224 -0.49 -6.82 23.28
CA PHE A 224 -0.26 -6.09 22.04
C PHE A 224 1.03 -6.53 21.34
N LEU A 225 2.17 -6.52 22.04
CA LEU A 225 3.49 -6.78 21.46
C LEU A 225 3.70 -8.24 21.05
N TYR A 226 3.14 -9.19 21.81
CA TYR A 226 3.38 -10.63 21.62
C TYR A 226 2.25 -11.36 20.88
N VAL A 227 1.05 -10.80 20.82
CA VAL A 227 -0.11 -11.45 20.15
C VAL A 227 -0.60 -10.60 18.99
N THR A 228 -1.06 -9.38 19.26
CA THR A 228 -1.71 -8.57 18.21
C THR A 228 -0.74 -8.13 17.12
N LEU A 229 0.44 -7.60 17.51
CA LEU A 229 1.41 -7.05 16.56
C LEU A 229 1.99 -8.14 15.64
N PRO A 230 2.43 -9.32 16.13
CA PRO A 230 2.92 -10.38 15.25
C PRO A 230 1.85 -10.91 14.29
N LEU A 231 0.62 -11.11 14.78
CA LEU A 231 -0.48 -11.59 13.95
C LEU A 231 -0.94 -10.57 12.90
N SER A 232 -0.71 -9.26 13.15
CA SER A 232 -1.05 -8.20 12.21
C SER A 232 0.08 -7.85 11.23
N LEU A 233 1.28 -8.43 11.38
CA LEU A 233 2.44 -8.15 10.52
C LEU A 233 2.15 -8.27 9.01
N PRO A 234 1.42 -9.28 8.51
CA PRO A 234 1.08 -9.34 7.08
C PRO A 234 0.30 -8.11 6.61
N GLY A 235 -0.57 -7.56 7.47
CA GLY A 235 -1.30 -6.33 7.21
C GLY A 235 -0.40 -5.09 7.23
N VAL A 236 0.55 -5.03 8.17
CA VAL A 236 1.54 -3.95 8.23
C VAL A 236 2.43 -3.94 6.99
N ILE A 237 2.88 -5.10 6.53
CA ILE A 237 3.67 -5.26 5.30
C ILE A 237 2.86 -4.77 4.10
N GLY A 238 1.61 -5.22 3.96
CA GLY A 238 0.72 -4.78 2.87
C GLY A 238 0.46 -3.27 2.89
N ALA A 239 0.18 -2.71 4.06
CA ALA A 239 -0.05 -1.27 4.24
C ALA A 239 1.22 -0.44 3.95
N THR A 240 2.39 -0.96 4.32
CA THR A 240 3.70 -0.33 4.06
C THR A 240 3.98 -0.32 2.56
N LEU A 241 3.79 -1.45 1.87
CA LEU A 241 4.00 -1.57 0.43
C LEU A 241 3.10 -0.62 -0.35
N ILE A 242 1.80 -0.59 -0.06
CA ILE A 242 0.89 0.28 -0.80
C ILE A 242 1.22 1.75 -0.57
N SER A 243 1.54 2.13 0.68
CA SER A 243 1.84 3.52 1.02
C SER A 243 3.15 3.96 0.35
N PHE A 244 4.17 3.10 0.35
CA PHE A 244 5.45 3.37 -0.28
C PHE A 244 5.32 3.57 -1.80
N VAL A 245 4.63 2.64 -2.48
CA VAL A 245 4.45 2.71 -3.94
C VAL A 245 3.64 3.95 -4.33
N LEU A 246 2.59 4.29 -3.59
CA LEU A 246 1.79 5.49 -3.86
C LEU A 246 2.55 6.79 -3.59
N THR A 247 3.43 6.83 -2.58
CA THR A 247 4.26 8.03 -2.35
C THR A 247 5.29 8.22 -3.46
N MET A 248 5.92 7.15 -3.95
CA MET A 248 6.96 7.22 -4.99
C MET A 248 6.44 7.93 -6.26
N GLY A 249 5.17 7.72 -6.61
CA GLY A 249 4.50 8.35 -7.76
C GLY A 249 3.68 9.61 -7.44
N THR A 250 3.81 10.18 -6.24
CA THR A 250 2.97 11.33 -5.84
C THR A 250 3.36 12.60 -6.60
N PHE A 251 2.40 13.12 -7.36
CA PHE A 251 2.54 14.35 -8.14
C PHE A 251 1.87 15.56 -7.47
N ALA A 252 0.54 15.56 -7.32
CA ALA A 252 -0.21 16.75 -6.91
C ALA A 252 0.29 17.35 -5.58
N THR A 253 0.45 16.51 -4.55
CA THR A 253 0.95 16.95 -3.23
C THR A 253 2.38 17.49 -3.31
N ALA A 254 3.24 16.90 -4.15
CA ALA A 254 4.61 17.36 -4.34
C ALA A 254 4.66 18.74 -5.01
N VAL A 255 3.82 18.96 -6.03
CA VAL A 255 3.71 20.24 -6.73
C VAL A 255 3.23 21.35 -5.80
N PHE A 256 2.10 21.13 -5.11
CA PHE A 256 1.49 22.20 -4.33
C PHE A 256 2.26 22.50 -3.05
N ILE A 257 2.85 21.50 -2.38
CA ILE A 257 3.38 21.67 -1.02
C ILE A 257 4.91 21.65 -0.98
N GLY A 258 5.55 20.93 -1.91
CA GLY A 258 6.99 20.73 -1.91
C GLY A 258 7.76 21.73 -2.77
N MET A 259 7.26 22.08 -3.96
CA MET A 259 8.00 22.91 -4.90
C MET A 259 8.02 24.40 -4.53
N PRO A 260 9.20 25.07 -4.59
CA PRO A 260 10.43 24.63 -5.25
C PRO A 260 11.49 23.99 -4.32
N LYS A 261 11.27 23.93 -3.00
CA LYS A 261 12.32 23.59 -2.03
C LYS A 261 12.50 22.10 -1.76
N VAL A 262 11.49 21.28 -2.03
CA VAL A 262 11.51 19.82 -1.88
C VAL A 262 11.29 19.21 -3.28
N PRO A 263 12.34 19.16 -4.12
CA PRO A 263 12.24 18.66 -5.48
C PRO A 263 12.00 17.14 -5.47
N MET A 264 10.77 16.70 -5.73
CA MET A 264 10.46 15.29 -5.99
C MET A 264 10.48 15.03 -7.50
N ILE A 265 10.73 13.79 -7.91
CA ILE A 265 10.99 13.47 -9.32
C ILE A 265 9.73 13.49 -10.20
N ALA A 266 8.55 13.17 -9.66
CA ALA A 266 7.31 13.14 -10.42
C ALA A 266 6.95 14.51 -11.06
N PRO A 267 7.07 15.66 -10.35
CA PRO A 267 7.00 16.97 -10.97
C PRO A 267 7.97 17.19 -12.15
N PHE A 268 9.23 16.76 -12.05
CA PHE A 268 10.19 16.89 -13.15
C PHE A 268 9.84 16.04 -14.37
N ILE A 269 9.30 14.83 -14.15
CA ILE A 269 8.80 13.97 -15.23
C ILE A 269 7.67 14.69 -15.98
N TYR A 270 6.76 15.31 -15.24
CA TYR A 270 5.66 16.06 -15.81
C TYR A 270 6.17 17.28 -16.60
N ASP A 271 7.02 18.10 -16.01
CA ASP A 271 7.60 19.28 -16.67
C ASP A 271 8.39 18.90 -17.92
N ALA A 272 9.17 17.82 -17.88
CA ALA A 272 9.88 17.30 -19.04
C ALA A 272 8.92 16.93 -20.19
N ALA A 273 7.76 16.35 -19.89
CA ALA A 273 6.79 15.94 -20.89
C ALA A 273 5.95 17.12 -21.43
N THR A 274 5.51 18.03 -20.56
CA THR A 274 4.52 19.07 -20.92
C THR A 274 5.13 20.43 -21.20
N THR A 275 6.21 20.78 -20.50
CA THR A 275 6.84 22.11 -20.59
C THR A 275 8.00 22.06 -21.58
N ASP A 276 8.90 21.07 -21.43
CA ASP A 276 10.07 20.92 -22.30
C ASP A 276 9.74 20.13 -23.59
N LEU A 277 8.54 19.55 -23.69
CA LEU A 277 8.10 18.68 -24.79
C LEU A 277 9.08 17.53 -25.08
N ASN A 278 9.84 17.11 -24.05
CA ASN A 278 10.84 16.07 -24.11
C ASN A 278 10.29 14.74 -23.61
N TRP A 279 9.43 14.14 -24.43
CA TRP A 279 8.82 12.83 -24.18
C TRP A 279 9.84 11.70 -23.98
N PRO A 280 10.94 11.60 -24.75
CA PRO A 280 11.95 10.56 -24.52
C PRO A 280 12.61 10.64 -23.15
N LEU A 281 13.00 11.84 -22.70
CA LEU A 281 13.59 12.05 -21.38
C LEU A 281 12.58 11.79 -20.25
N ALA A 282 11.34 12.27 -20.38
CA ALA A 282 10.29 11.99 -19.41
C ALA A 282 9.99 10.48 -19.29
N SER A 283 10.01 9.77 -20.41
CA SER A 283 9.84 8.32 -20.47
C SER A 283 11.00 7.61 -19.77
N ALA A 284 12.25 7.98 -20.06
CA ALA A 284 13.43 7.43 -19.39
C ALA A 284 13.37 7.63 -17.86
N MET A 285 13.03 8.83 -17.40
CA MET A 285 12.85 9.13 -15.98
C MET A 285 11.76 8.28 -15.32
N SER A 286 10.63 8.09 -16.01
CA SER A 286 9.52 7.27 -15.52
C SER A 286 9.95 5.81 -15.33
N PHE A 287 10.72 5.26 -16.27
CA PHE A 287 11.26 3.90 -16.15
C PHE A 287 12.33 3.77 -15.08
N ILE A 288 13.16 4.79 -14.86
CA ILE A 288 14.13 4.79 -13.76
C ILE A 288 13.39 4.81 -12.41
N LEU A 289 12.38 5.66 -12.25
CA LEU A 289 11.55 5.70 -11.04
C LEU A 289 10.86 4.36 -10.80
N LEU A 290 10.27 3.76 -11.84
CA LEU A 290 9.65 2.45 -11.78
C LEU A 290 10.64 1.36 -11.36
N ALA A 291 11.81 1.31 -12.01
CA ALA A 291 12.85 0.34 -11.69
C ALA A 291 13.32 0.47 -10.23
N VAL A 292 13.57 1.69 -9.77
CA VAL A 292 13.98 1.95 -8.38
C VAL A 292 12.87 1.55 -7.41
N SER A 293 11.61 1.88 -7.70
CA SER A 293 10.46 1.48 -6.88
C SER A 293 10.35 -0.04 -6.78
N LEU A 294 10.45 -0.76 -7.90
CA LEU A 294 10.39 -2.23 -7.94
C LEU A 294 11.57 -2.87 -7.21
N ILE A 295 12.78 -2.35 -7.37
CA ILE A 295 13.97 -2.85 -6.66
C ILE A 295 13.77 -2.70 -5.15
N LEU A 296 13.31 -1.53 -4.68
CA LEU A 296 13.08 -1.30 -3.26
C LEU A 296 11.96 -2.18 -2.69
N VAL A 297 10.87 -2.37 -3.44
CA VAL A 297 9.78 -3.29 -3.07
C VAL A 297 10.29 -4.74 -3.03
N TYR A 298 11.07 -5.16 -4.02
CA TYR A 298 11.67 -6.50 -4.06
C TYR A 298 12.62 -6.73 -2.89
N LEU A 299 13.48 -5.77 -2.57
CA LEU A 299 14.38 -5.85 -1.42
C LEU A 299 13.59 -5.92 -0.10
N TYR A 300 12.54 -5.10 0.05
CA TYR A 300 11.68 -5.11 1.23
C TYR A 300 10.98 -6.46 1.41
N THR A 301 10.30 -6.96 0.38
CA THR A 301 9.60 -8.25 0.41
C THR A 301 10.54 -9.42 0.70
N ARG A 302 11.76 -9.41 0.14
CA ARG A 302 12.78 -10.41 0.46
C ARG A 302 13.17 -10.42 1.93
N VAL A 303 13.34 -9.25 2.55
CA VAL A 303 13.68 -9.16 3.97
C VAL A 303 12.52 -9.64 4.84
N THR A 304 11.28 -9.30 4.48
CA THR A 304 10.09 -9.68 5.27
C THR A 304 9.70 -11.15 5.10
N ASP A 305 9.83 -11.72 3.90
CA ASP A 305 9.55 -13.16 3.65
C ASP A 305 10.48 -14.07 4.47
N ILE A 306 11.74 -13.66 4.65
CA ILE A 306 12.70 -14.38 5.51
C ILE A 306 12.22 -14.42 6.97
N GLN A 307 11.55 -13.36 7.44
CA GLN A 307 11.05 -13.27 8.81
C GLN A 307 9.74 -14.03 9.00
N VAL A 308 8.78 -13.86 8.09
CA VAL A 308 7.47 -14.55 8.18
C VAL A 308 7.59 -16.05 7.91
N GLY A 309 8.52 -16.48 7.05
CA GLY A 309 8.80 -17.89 6.79
C GLY A 309 9.68 -18.58 7.83
N GLY A 310 10.43 -17.80 8.63
CA GLY A 310 11.31 -18.32 9.69
C GLY A 310 10.58 -18.68 10.99
N ASP A 311 9.50 -17.97 11.30
CA ASP A 311 8.71 -18.17 12.53
C ASP A 311 7.49 -19.10 12.32
N ALA A 312 7.31 -19.64 11.11
CA ALA A 312 6.21 -20.53 10.73
C ALA A 312 6.56 -22.03 10.79
N VAL A 313 7.65 -22.41 11.48
CA VAL A 313 8.11 -23.79 11.70
C VAL A 313 8.39 -24.04 13.17
#